data_AF-A0A840I0Y2-F1
#
_entry.id   AF-A0A840I0Y2-F1
#
_cell.length_a   1.000
_cell.length_b   1.000
_cell.length_c   1.000
_cell.angle_alpha   90.00
_cell.angle_beta   90.00
_cell.angle_gamma   90.00
#
_symmetry.space_group_name_H-M   'P 1'
#
loop_
_entity.id
_entity.type
_entity.pdbx_description
1 polymer ?
#
loop_
_entity_poly.entity_id
_entity_poly.type
_entity_poly.pdbx_seq_one_letter_code
_entity_poly.pdbx_strand_id
1 'polypeptide(L)'
;MSRLAERSIVAFLIWIAVYPSVLLANYALHALGFTQLPLPVSVLLTTMITVPVLEFGAIPVIKKIVAKGEERLGVDGELRDD
;
A
#
# COMPACT_ATOMS: atom_id res chain seq x y z
N MET A 1 0.75 -1.85 -23.54
CA MET A 1 1.00 -0.43 -23.21
C MET A 1 2.47 -0.28 -22.86
N SER A 2 3.08 0.91 -22.91
CA SER A 2 4.51 1.03 -22.59
C SER A 2 4.77 0.53 -21.16
N ARG A 3 5.80 -0.30 -20.93
CA ARG A 3 6.14 -0.87 -19.61
C ARG A 3 6.24 0.19 -18.49
N LEU A 4 6.47 1.44 -18.87
CA LEU A 4 6.44 2.62 -17.99
C LEU A 4 5.04 2.93 -17.46
N ALA A 5 4.01 2.87 -18.31
CA ALA A 5 2.63 3.14 -17.95
C ALA A 5 2.07 2.13 -16.94
N GLU A 6 2.38 0.84 -17.12
CA GLU A 6 1.98 -0.22 -16.17
C GLU A 6 2.61 -0.02 -14.79
N ARG A 7 3.91 0.28 -14.74
CA ARG A 7 4.61 0.60 -13.48
C ARG A 7 4.01 1.83 -12.80
N SER A 8 3.68 2.87 -13.56
CA SER A 8 3.02 4.07 -13.02
C SER A 8 1.61 3.78 -12.50
N ILE A 9 0.83 2.93 -13.17
CA ILE A 9 -0.50 2.53 -12.71
C ILE A 9 -0.42 1.74 -11.40
N VAL A 10 0.51 0.78 -11.31
CA VAL A 10 0.72 0.01 -10.07
C VAL A 10 1.17 0.92 -8.93
N ALA A 11 2.14 1.82 -9.18
CA ALA A 11 2.58 2.80 -8.18
C ALA A 11 1.42 3.71 -7.72
N PHE A 12 0.55 4.12 -8.64
CA PHE A 12 -0.63 4.92 -8.32
C PHE A 12 -1.66 4.14 -7.49
N LEU A 13 -1.89 2.86 -7.81
CA LEU A 13 -2.76 1.99 -7.01
C LEU A 13 -2.22 1.77 -5.59
N ILE A 14 -0.91 1.56 -5.46
CA ILE A 14 -0.23 1.50 -4.15
C ILE A 14 -0.43 2.82 -3.41
N TRP A 15 -0.22 3.96 -4.06
CA TRP A 15 -0.37 5.27 -3.45
C TRP A 15 -1.80 5.51 -2.93
N ILE A 16 -2.81 5.16 -3.73
CA ILE A 16 -4.23 5.23 -3.32
C ILE A 16 -4.54 4.29 -2.15
N ALA A 17 -3.86 3.15 -2.02
CA ALA A 17 -4.04 2.26 -0.88
C ALA A 17 -3.32 2.78 0.38
N VAL A 18 -2.12 3.36 0.22
CA VAL A 18 -1.26 3.80 1.33
C VAL A 18 -1.81 5.05 2.01
N TYR A 19 -2.19 6.08 1.24
CA TYR A 19 -2.67 7.35 1.77
C TYR A 19 -3.83 7.20 2.79
N PRO A 20 -4.93 6.48 2.48
CA PRO A 20 -6.02 6.29 3.43
C PRO A 20 -5.62 5.42 4.63
N SER A 21 -4.74 4.43 4.47
CA SER A 21 -4.25 3.63 5.60
C SER A 21 -3.44 4.48 6.60
N VAL A 22 -2.57 5.34 6.11
CA VAL A 22 -1.80 6.29 6.95
C VAL A 22 -2.76 7.26 7.65
N LEU A 23 -3.72 7.81 6.90
CA LEU A 23 -4.69 8.75 7.45
C LEU A 23 -5.54 8.10 8.55
N LEU A 24 -6.00 6.87 8.33
CA LEU A 24 -6.80 6.12 9.30
C LEU A 24 -6.01 5.77 10.56
N ALA A 25 -4.74 5.37 10.41
CA ALA A 25 -3.85 5.10 11.53
C ALA A 25 -3.60 6.37 12.37
N ASN A 26 -3.40 7.52 11.71
CA ASN A 26 -3.20 8.79 12.40
C ASN A 26 -4.48 9.26 13.13
N TYR A 27 -5.65 9.08 12.52
CA TYR A 27 -6.94 9.31 13.18
C TYR A 27 -7.16 8.40 14.39
N ALA A 28 -6.79 7.12 14.28
CA ALA A 28 -6.90 6.16 15.38
C ALA A 28 -5.99 6.56 16.55
N LEU A 29 -4.77 7.01 16.28
CA LEU A 29 -3.86 7.51 17.32
C LEU A 29 -4.39 8.78 17.99
N HIS A 30 -4.94 9.71 17.22
CA HIS A 30 -5.61 10.89 17.77
C HIS A 30 -6.84 10.53 18.63
N ALA A 31 -7.66 9.57 18.18
CA ALA A 31 -8.83 9.10 18.91
C ALA A 31 -8.47 8.39 20.23
N LEU A 32 -7.31 7.72 20.28
CA LEU A 32 -6.77 7.10 21.48
C LEU A 32 -6.14 8.10 22.47
N GLY A 33 -6.17 9.40 22.16
CA GLY A 33 -5.69 10.47 23.06
C GLY A 33 -4.21 10.82 22.90
N PHE A 34 -3.54 10.32 21.86
CA PHE A 34 -2.12 10.60 21.59
C PHE A 34 -1.88 11.92 20.82
N THR A 35 -2.56 13.00 21.20
CA THR A 35 -2.55 14.28 20.48
C THR A 35 -1.29 15.15 20.70
N GLN A 36 -0.49 14.85 21.73
CA GLN A 36 0.71 15.64 22.09
C GLN A 36 2.01 14.83 22.09
N LEU A 37 2.07 13.74 21.32
CA LEU A 37 3.30 12.96 21.23
C LEU A 37 4.41 13.75 20.52
N PRO A 38 5.67 13.62 20.97
CA PRO A 38 6.81 14.06 20.20
C PRO A 38 6.79 13.42 18.80
N LEU A 39 7.10 14.21 17.77
CA LEU A 39 7.14 13.80 16.35
C LEU A 39 7.78 12.41 16.11
N PRO A 40 8.92 12.04 16.75
CA PRO A 40 9.50 10.71 16.56
C PRO A 40 8.60 9.57 17.01
N VAL A 41 7.86 9.77 18.11
CA VAL A 41 6.99 8.75 18.72
C VAL A 41 5.70 8.59 17.93
N SER A 42 5.11 9.70 17.47
CA SER A 42 3.91 9.65 16.62
C SER A 42 4.19 8.97 15.28
N VAL A 43 5.37 9.22 14.69
CA VAL A 43 5.81 8.53 13.47
C VAL A 43 6.04 7.04 13.73
N LEU A 44 6.68 6.68 14.85
CA LEU A 44 6.88 5.27 15.21
C LEU A 44 5.55 4.53 15.34
N LEU A 45 4.60 5.08 16.10
CA LEU A 45 3.30 4.44 16.31
C LEU A 45 2.49 4.35 15.01
N THR A 46 2.51 5.41 14.20
CA THR A 46 1.82 5.41 12.91
C THR A 46 2.41 4.33 12.01
N THR A 47 3.73 4.28 11.86
CA THR A 47 4.40 3.28 11.02
C THR A 47 4.22 1.85 11.56
N MET A 48 4.23 1.65 12.87
CA MET A 48 4.02 0.35 13.50
C MET A 48 2.62 -0.22 13.22
N ILE A 49 1.63 0.64 12.97
CA ILE A 49 0.27 0.25 12.55
C ILE A 49 0.17 0.17 11.03
N THR A 50 0.67 1.18 10.32
CA THR A 50 0.56 1.29 8.87
C THR A 50 1.30 0.17 8.14
N VAL A 51 2.54 -0.16 8.53
CA VAL A 51 3.35 -1.21 7.86
C VAL A 51 2.63 -2.56 7.85
N PRO A 52 2.15 -3.12 8.98
CA PRO A 52 1.42 -4.39 8.95
C PRO A 52 0.09 -4.30 8.19
N VAL A 53 -0.63 -3.17 8.28
CA VAL A 53 -1.85 -2.96 7.48
C VAL A 53 -1.55 -3.02 5.98
N LEU A 54 -0.42 -2.46 5.55
CA LEU A 54 0.01 -2.52 4.16
C LEU A 54 0.46 -3.92 3.74
N GLU A 55 1.31 -4.58 4.53
CA GLU A 55 1.83 -5.92 4.27
C GLU A 55 0.71 -6.97 4.19
N PHE A 56 -0.22 -6.97 5.15
CA PHE A 56 -1.28 -7.97 5.22
C PHE A 56 -2.55 -7.58 4.44
N GLY A 57 -2.72 -6.29 4.10
CA GLY A 57 -3.91 -5.77 3.44
C GLY A 57 -3.65 -5.29 2.01
N ALA A 58 -2.92 -4.18 1.88
CA ALA A 58 -2.75 -3.51 0.59
C ALA A 58 -1.96 -4.35 -0.42
N ILE A 59 -0.79 -4.88 -0.03
CA ILE A 59 0.07 -5.67 -0.92
C ILE A 59 -0.65 -6.90 -1.50
N PRO A 60 -1.34 -7.76 -0.73
CA PRO A 60 -2.03 -8.92 -1.32
C PRO A 60 -3.20 -8.53 -2.20
N VAL A 61 -3.92 -7.44 -1.89
CA VAL A 61 -5.01 -6.93 -2.74
C VAL A 61 -4.45 -6.43 -4.07
N ILE A 62 -3.34 -5.68 -4.04
CA ILE A 62 -2.69 -5.16 -5.24
C ILE A 62 -2.14 -6.32 -6.09
N LYS A 63 -1.47 -7.31 -5.48
CA LYS A 63 -1.02 -8.53 -6.18
C LYS A 63 -2.19 -9.26 -6.86
N LYS A 64 -3.34 -9.38 -6.19
CA LYS A 64 -4.55 -9.98 -6.79
C LYS A 64 -5.10 -9.17 -7.96
N ILE A 65 -5.11 -7.85 -7.85
CA ILE A 65 -5.61 -6.96 -8.92
C ILE A 65 -4.68 -7.01 -10.14
N VAL A 66 -3.37 -6.98 -9.92
CA VAL A 66 -2.36 -7.06 -10.99
C VAL A 66 -2.41 -8.43 -11.67
N ALA A 67 -2.40 -9.53 -10.91
CA ALA A 67 -2.49 -10.89 -11.47
C ALA A 67 -3.77 -11.08 -12.30
N LYS A 68 -4.90 -10.55 -11.85
CA LYS A 68 -6.17 -10.59 -12.60
C LYS A 68 -6.15 -9.68 -13.85
N GLY A 69 -5.35 -8.61 -13.82
CA GLY A 69 -5.09 -7.77 -14.98
C GLY A 69 -4.23 -8.49 -16.02
N GLU A 70 -3.17 -9.17 -15.59
CA GLU A 70 -2.29 -9.98 -16.45
C GLU A 70 -3.03 -11.16 -17.09
N GLU A 71 -3.83 -11.90 -16.32
CA GLU A 71 -4.67 -13.01 -16.81
C GLU A 71 -5.67 -12.53 -17.88
N ARG A 72 -6.26 -11.35 -17.70
CA ARG A 72 -7.19 -10.76 -18.68
C ARG A 72 -6.52 -10.20 -19.93
N LEU A 73 -5.21 -9.90 -19.85
CA LEU A 73 -4.43 -9.35 -20.96
C LEU A 73 -3.63 -10.43 -21.70
N GLY A 74 -3.67 -11.70 -21.25
CA GLY A 74 -2.99 -12.81 -21.92
C GLY A 74 -1.47 -12.67 -21.96
N VAL A 75 -0.88 -12.07 -20.92
CA VAL A 75 0.58 -12.01 -20.74
C VAL A 75 0.98 -13.19 -19.87
N ASP A 76 0.88 -14.40 -20.42
CA ASP A 76 1.42 -15.60 -19.79
C ASP A 76 2.95 -15.59 -19.95
N GLY A 77 3.64 -15.40 -18.83
CA GLY A 77 4.97 -15.92 -18.62
C GLY A 77 6.12 -14.97 -18.87
N GLU A 78 6.41 -14.09 -17.91
CA GLU A 78 7.80 -13.60 -17.75
C GLU A 78 8.15 -13.04 -16.35
N LEU A 79 7.37 -13.33 -15.31
CA LEU A 79 7.65 -12.89 -13.94
C LEU A 79 7.98 -14.07 -13.01
N ARG A 80 8.82 -15.00 -13.47
CA ARG A 80 9.33 -16.13 -12.65
C ARG A 80 10.86 -16.20 -12.53
N ASP A 81 11.62 -15.22 -13.02
CA ASP A 81 13.09 -15.27 -13.02
C ASP A 81 13.76 -13.91 -12.71
N ASP A 82 13.48 -13.32 -11.54
CA ASP A 82 14.37 -12.33 -10.91
C ASP A 82 14.25 -12.33 -9.37
#